data_AF-A0A968H7K0-F1
#
_entry.id   AF-A0A968H7K0-F1
#
_cell.length_a   1.000
_cell.length_b   1.000
_cell.length_c   1.000
_cell.angle_alpha   90.00
_cell.angle_beta   90.00
_cell.angle_gamma   90.00
#
_symmetry.space_group_name_H-M   'P 1'
#
loop_
_entity.id
_entity.type
_entity.pdbx_description
1 polymer ?
#
loop_
_entity_poly.entity_id
_entity_poly.type
_entity_poly.pdbx_seq_one_letter_code
_entity_poly.pdbx_strand_id
1 'polypeptide(L)'
;MRKGDISSVLVNIGFGNVVASAKVVAVVTPGSAPMKRMREEAKKDGKLVDATQGRRTRSIIITDSNHIILSALQAETITQRFIEGKGGSDEGEE
;
A
#
# COMPACT_ATOMS: atom_id res chain seq x y z
N MET A 1 20.36 -8.25 22.58
CA MET A 1 19.12 -8.10 21.78
C MET A 1 19.34 -6.96 20.78
N ARG A 2 19.57 -7.25 19.49
CA ARG A 2 19.58 -6.19 18.47
C ARG A 2 18.12 -5.75 18.28
N LYS A 3 17.84 -4.48 18.59
CA LYS A 3 16.61 -3.79 18.20
C LYS A 3 16.66 -3.78 16.67
N GLY A 4 15.92 -4.68 16.02
CA GLY A 4 15.96 -4.80 14.57
C GLY A 4 15.69 -3.45 13.95
N ASP A 5 16.63 -2.97 13.15
CA ASP A 5 16.45 -1.81 12.27
C ASP A 5 15.36 -2.15 11.26
N ILE A 6 14.09 -1.99 11.66
CA ILE A 6 13.02 -1.77 10.69
C ILE A 6 13.13 -0.29 10.35
N SER A 7 14.05 0.05 9.45
CA SER A 7 13.93 1.30 8.70
C SER A 7 12.55 1.23 8.04
N SER A 8 11.57 1.93 8.60
CA SER A 8 10.20 1.85 8.12
C SER A 8 10.12 2.61 6.81
N VAL A 9 10.49 1.93 5.71
CA VAL A 9 10.44 2.47 4.36
C VAL A 9 9.00 2.92 4.11
N LEU A 10 8.81 4.23 3.95
CA LEU A 10 7.53 4.81 3.57
C LEU A 10 7.44 4.78 2.05
N VAL A 11 6.36 4.21 1.52
CA VAL A 11 6.12 4.15 0.08
C VAL A 11 5.04 5.15 -0.29
N ASN A 12 5.34 6.04 -1.23
CA ASN A 12 4.36 6.97 -1.79
C ASN A 12 3.30 6.21 -2.60
N ILE A 13 2.03 6.44 -2.28
CA ILE A 13 0.86 5.83 -2.93
C ILE A 13 0.00 6.86 -3.67
N GLY A 14 0.52 8.07 -3.87
CA GLY A 14 -0.11 9.15 -4.65
C GLY A 14 -0.51 10.37 -3.81
N PHE A 15 -0.44 11.56 -4.41
CA PHE A 15 -0.85 12.85 -3.79
C PHE A 15 -0.24 13.13 -2.42
N GLY A 16 1.03 12.76 -2.22
CA GLY A 16 1.70 12.92 -0.93
C GLY A 16 1.29 11.91 0.15
N ASN A 17 0.36 11.00 -0.14
CA ASN A 17 0.02 9.92 0.76
C ASN A 17 1.09 8.84 0.73
N VAL A 18 1.45 8.34 1.91
CA VAL A 18 2.47 7.30 2.09
C VAL A 18 1.94 6.18 2.97
N VAL A 19 2.47 4.97 2.79
CA VAL A 19 2.18 3.82 3.64
C VAL A 19 3.48 3.21 4.16
N ALA A 20 3.43 2.65 5.37
CA ALA A 20 4.55 1.88 5.91
C ALA A 20 4.68 0.57 5.13
N SER A 21 5.82 0.38 4.45
CA SER A 21 6.04 -0.80 3.61
C SER A 21 5.88 -2.12 4.38
N ALA A 22 6.41 -2.14 5.61
CA ALA A 22 6.33 -3.28 6.52
C ALA A 22 4.91 -3.66 6.98
N LYS A 23 3.90 -2.83 6.67
CA LYS A 23 2.49 -3.06 7.05
C LYS A 23 1.61 -3.47 5.88
N VAL A 24 2.13 -3.46 4.66
CA VAL A 24 1.38 -3.85 3.47
C VAL A 24 1.52 -5.35 3.23
N VAL A 25 0.38 -6.03 3.10
CA VAL A 25 0.27 -7.45 2.79
C VAL A 25 0.12 -7.66 1.29
N ALA A 26 -0.65 -6.81 0.61
CA ALA A 26 -0.89 -6.93 -0.83
C ALA A 26 -1.25 -5.60 -1.49
N VAL A 27 -1.00 -5.52 -2.79
CA VAL A 27 -1.49 -4.47 -3.70
C VAL A 27 -2.24 -5.15 -4.83
N VAL A 28 -3.51 -4.80 -5.03
CA VAL A 28 -4.41 -5.46 -5.98
C VAL A 28 -5.20 -4.46 -6.83
N THR A 29 -5.76 -4.91 -7.94
CA THR A 29 -6.58 -4.07 -8.83
C THR A 29 -8.06 -4.09 -8.40
N PRO A 30 -8.82 -2.99 -8.55
CA PRO A 30 -10.18 -2.88 -8.02
C PRO A 30 -11.28 -3.49 -8.91
N GLY A 31 -10.94 -4.13 -10.02
CA GLY A 31 -11.87 -4.39 -11.13
C GLY A 31 -12.91 -5.50 -10.93
N SER A 32 -12.79 -6.32 -9.88
CA SER A 32 -13.64 -7.50 -9.70
C SER A 32 -14.74 -7.31 -8.65
N ALA A 33 -15.83 -8.08 -8.78
CA ALA A 33 -16.92 -8.06 -7.80
C ALA A 33 -16.47 -8.36 -6.34
N PRO A 34 -15.54 -9.31 -6.09
CA PRO A 34 -14.94 -9.49 -4.77
C PRO A 34 -14.25 -8.24 -4.23
N MET A 35 -13.52 -7.48 -5.06
CA MET A 35 -12.83 -6.25 -4.63
C MET A 35 -13.82 -5.15 -4.26
N LYS A 36 -14.93 -5.04 -5.00
CA LYS A 36 -16.03 -4.15 -4.63
C LYS A 36 -16.58 -4.51 -3.26
N ARG A 37 -16.86 -5.80 -2.99
CA ARG A 37 -17.35 -6.26 -1.68
C ARG A 37 -16.38 -5.94 -0.55
N MET A 38 -15.10 -6.25 -0.72
CA MET A 38 -14.04 -5.96 0.26
C MET A 38 -14.01 -4.47 0.65
N ARG A 39 -14.16 -3.57 -0.33
CA ARG A 39 -14.22 -2.12 -0.06
C ARG A 39 -15.44 -1.73 0.75
N GLU A 40 -16.63 -2.25 0.40
CA GLU A 40 -17.86 -1.94 1.14
C GLU A 40 -17.81 -2.51 2.58
N GLU A 41 -17.23 -3.70 2.77
CA GLU A 41 -16.99 -4.30 4.09
C GLU A 41 -16.04 -3.44 4.92
N ALA A 42 -14.88 -3.06 4.37
CA ALA A 42 -13.95 -2.17 5.07
C ALA A 42 -14.57 -0.81 5.41
N LYS A 43 -15.46 -0.29 4.56
CA LYS A 43 -16.19 0.95 4.84
C LYS A 43 -17.14 0.78 6.03
N LYS A 44 -17.90 -0.32 6.05
CA LYS A 44 -18.81 -0.68 7.14
C LYS A 44 -18.07 -0.83 8.47
N ASP A 45 -16.87 -1.40 8.42
CA ASP A 45 -16.04 -1.66 9.60
C ASP A 45 -15.19 -0.45 10.03
N GLY A 46 -15.32 0.70 9.35
CA GLY A 46 -14.53 1.90 9.64
C GLY A 46 -13.03 1.77 9.31
N LYS A 47 -12.66 0.81 8.47
CA LYS A 47 -11.28 0.46 8.07
C LYS A 47 -10.90 0.88 6.65
N LEU A 48 -11.81 1.54 5.94
CA LEU A 48 -11.54 2.07 4.61
C LEU A 48 -10.84 3.43 4.71
N VAL A 49 -9.68 3.55 4.06
CA VAL A 49 -8.96 4.81 3.90
C VAL A 49 -8.98 5.20 2.42
N ASP A 50 -9.54 6.36 2.10
CA ASP A 50 -9.58 6.86 0.73
C ASP A 50 -8.43 7.85 0.48
N ALA A 51 -7.39 7.40 -0.23
CA ALA A 51 -6.25 8.22 -0.66
C ALA A 51 -6.34 8.63 -2.15
N THR A 52 -7.53 8.56 -2.76
CA THR A 52 -7.70 8.82 -4.20
C THR A 52 -7.81 10.29 -4.57
N GLN A 53 -8.08 11.17 -3.59
CA GLN A 53 -8.35 12.60 -3.81
C GLN A 53 -9.48 12.83 -4.83
N GLY A 54 -10.56 12.05 -4.73
CA GLY A 54 -11.73 12.15 -5.61
C GLY A 54 -11.52 11.57 -7.02
N ARG A 55 -10.36 10.96 -7.30
CA ARG A 55 -10.09 10.33 -8.59
C ARG A 55 -10.55 8.88 -8.60
N ARG A 56 -10.63 8.30 -9.80
CA ARG A 56 -10.94 6.87 -9.98
C ARG A 56 -9.92 6.01 -9.21
N THR A 57 -10.40 5.13 -8.34
CA THR A 57 -9.59 4.07 -7.72
C THR A 57 -8.96 3.21 -8.81
N ARG A 58 -7.63 3.08 -8.80
CA ARG A 58 -6.88 2.24 -9.74
C ARG A 58 -6.14 1.11 -9.04
N SER A 59 -5.99 1.18 -7.73
CA SER A 59 -5.43 0.12 -6.89
C SER A 59 -6.05 0.11 -5.50
N ILE A 60 -5.93 -1.04 -4.86
CA ILE A 60 -6.31 -1.29 -3.47
C ILE A 60 -5.08 -1.85 -2.76
N ILE A 61 -4.73 -1.26 -1.62
CA ILE A 61 -3.65 -1.73 -0.75
C ILE A 61 -4.27 -2.36 0.48
N ILE A 62 -3.82 -3.57 0.81
CA ILE A 62 -4.28 -4.35 1.95
C ILE A 62 -3.18 -4.36 3.01
N THR A 63 -3.53 -4.01 4.24
CA THR A 63 -2.59 -3.98 5.36
C THR A 63 -2.81 -5.15 6.34
N ASP A 64 -1.81 -5.43 7.17
CA ASP A 64 -1.86 -6.47 8.23
C ASP A 64 -2.98 -6.22 9.26
N SER A 65 -3.36 -4.96 9.46
CA SER A 65 -4.46 -4.53 10.32
C SER A 65 -5.86 -4.63 9.67
N ASN A 66 -5.95 -5.17 8.45
CA ASN A 66 -7.14 -5.21 7.60
C ASN A 66 -7.68 -3.83 7.20
N HIS A 67 -6.88 -2.76 7.31
CA HIS A 67 -7.22 -1.51 6.63
C HIS A 67 -7.08 -1.70 5.13
N ILE A 68 -8.08 -1.19 4.41
CA ILE A 68 -8.13 -1.16 2.95
C ILE A 68 -7.89 0.27 2.51
N ILE A 69 -6.79 0.50 1.78
CA ILE A 69 -6.41 1.84 1.34
C ILE A 69 -6.63 1.93 -0.18
N LEU A 70 -7.44 2.89 -0.62
CA LEU A 70 -7.71 3.12 -2.03
C LEU A 70 -6.72 4.13 -2.60
N SER A 71 -6.13 3.84 -3.75
CA SER A 71 -5.24 4.77 -4.46
C SER A 71 -5.68 4.99 -5.90
N ALA A 72 -5.39 6.19 -6.41
CA ALA A 72 -5.57 6.52 -7.82
C ALA A 72 -4.36 6.14 -8.69
N LEU A 73 -3.28 5.64 -8.10
CA LEU A 73 -2.14 5.09 -8.83
C LEU A 73 -2.42 3.63 -9.23
N GLN A 74 -1.82 3.21 -10.34
CA GLN A 74 -1.89 1.82 -10.79
C GLN A 74 -1.17 0.89 -9.81
N ALA A 75 -1.64 -0.35 -9.71
CA ALA A 75 -1.07 -1.35 -8.81
C ALA A 75 0.40 -1.63 -9.17
N GLU A 76 0.70 -1.64 -10.47
CA GLU A 76 2.04 -1.81 -11.04
C GLU A 76 2.99 -0.70 -10.59
N THR A 77 2.56 0.56 -10.66
CA THR A 77 3.36 1.72 -10.20
C THR A 77 3.68 1.64 -8.71
N ILE A 78 2.72 1.24 -7.89
CA ILE A 78 2.94 1.09 -6.45
C ILE A 78 3.91 -0.07 -6.21
N THR A 79 3.70 -1.20 -6.88
CA THR A 79 4.56 -2.40 -6.76
C THR A 79 6.02 -2.08 -7.09
N GLN A 80 6.27 -1.33 -8.17
CA GLN A 80 7.62 -0.88 -8.54
C GLN A 80 8.28 -0.10 -7.40
N ARG A 81 7.57 0.83 -6.77
CA ARG A 81 8.11 1.61 -5.64
C ARG A 81 8.41 0.76 -4.41
N PHE A 82 7.63 -0.29 -4.17
CA PHE A 82 7.89 -1.26 -3.10
C PHE A 82 9.14 -2.10 -3.37
N ILE A 83 9.44 -2.38 -4.64
CA ILE A 83 10.64 -3.12 -5.06
C ILE A 83 11.87 -2.19 -5.00
N GLU A 84 11.77 -0.98 -5.55
CA GLU A 84 12.85 0.03 -5.53
C GLU A 84 13.23 0.46 -4.11
N GLY A 85 12.24 0.61 -3.22
CA GLY A 85 12.47 0.96 -1.81
C GLY A 85 13.21 -0.12 -1.00
N LYS A 86 13.40 -1.33 -1.56
CA LYS A 86 14.25 -2.39 -0.99
C LYS A 86 15.70 -2.34 -1.49
N GLY A 87 16.01 -1.56 -2.54
CA GLY A 87 17.33 -1.49 -3.17
C GLY A 87 18.32 -0.50 -2.56
N GLY A 88 18.05 0.02 -1.35
CA GLY A 88 18.85 1.08 -0.73
C GLY A 88 19.75 0.65 0.42
N SER A 89 19.87 -0.65 0.72
CA SER A 89 20.64 -1.11 1.90
C SER A 89 21.65 -2.24 1.67
N ASP A 90 21.79 -2.81 0.46
CA ASP A 90 22.65 -3.99 0.22
C ASP A 90 23.64 -3.86 -0.96
N GLU A 91 24.10 -2.65 -1.32
CA GLU A 91 25.19 -2.47 -2.31
C GLU A 91 26.35 -1.63 -1.74
N GLY A 92 27.04 -2.17 -0.73
CA GLY A 92 28.16 -1.49 -0.10
C GLY A 92 29.08 -2.35 0.75
N GLU A 93 29.31 -3.62 0.38
CA GLU A 93 30.45 -4.40 0.88
C GLU A 93 31.01 -5.26 -0.27
N GLU A 94 31.87 -4.66 -1.09
CA GLU A 94 33.08 -5.28 -1.67
C GLU A 94 34.10 -4.18 -1.99
#